data_AF-A0A972GSN3-F1
#
_entry.id   AF-A0A972GSN3-F1
#
_cell.length_a   1.000
_cell.length_b   1.000
_cell.length_c   1.000
_cell.angle_alpha   90.00
_cell.angle_beta   90.00
_cell.angle_gamma   90.00
#
_symmetry.space_group_name_H-M   'P 1'
#
loop_
_entity.id
_entity.type
_entity.pdbx_description
1 polymer ?
#
loop_
_entity_poly.entity_id
_entity_poly.type
_entity_poly.pdbx_seq_one_letter_code
_entity_poly.pdbx_strand_id
1 'polypeptide(L)'
;MLLSGCNKNAYALSSLSDHHCLPGQSMGFCLLPNIPIAIEAAKAMYGAEKVAVVDWDVHHGNGTQAIYYHRSNVLTLSLHLRFG
;
A
#
# COMPACT_ATOMS: atom_id res chain seq x y z
N MET A 1 16.67 -4.56 3.31
CA MET A 1 17.57 -3.52 2.77
C MET A 1 17.23 -2.13 3.32
N LEU A 2 15.98 -1.65 3.20
CA LEU A 2 15.55 -0.38 3.82
C LEU A 2 15.38 -0.51 5.34
N LEU A 3 14.49 -1.40 5.79
CA LEU A 3 14.21 -1.61 7.23
C LEU A 3 15.36 -2.27 8.00
N SER A 4 16.30 -2.91 7.30
CA SER A 4 17.54 -3.43 7.90
C SER A 4 18.61 -2.34 8.12
N GLY A 5 18.32 -1.08 7.76
CA GLY A 5 19.23 0.06 7.96
C GLY A 5 20.34 0.20 6.92
N CYS A 6 20.42 -0.67 5.91
CA CYS A 6 21.49 -0.62 4.92
C CYS A 6 21.33 0.53 3.90
N ASN A 7 20.11 1.06 3.73
CA ASN A 7 19.82 2.19 2.84
C ASN A 7 18.85 3.15 3.52
N LYS A 8 18.90 4.42 3.10
CA LYS A 8 18.01 5.47 3.59
C LYS A 8 16.67 5.55 2.85
N ASN A 9 16.63 5.08 1.60
CA ASN A 9 15.45 5.08 0.75
C ASN A 9 15.49 3.88 -0.23
N ALA A 10 14.36 3.62 -0.87
CA ALA A 10 14.23 2.61 -1.91
C ALA A 10 13.12 3.03 -2.89
N TYR A 11 13.23 2.57 -4.13
CA TYR A 11 12.20 2.70 -5.16
C TYR A 11 12.02 1.34 -5.83
N ALA A 12 10.76 0.93 -6.04
CA ALA A 12 10.43 -0.31 -6.71
C ALA A 12 9.65 0.01 -7.99
N LEU A 13 10.24 -0.31 -9.15
CA LEU A 13 9.57 -0.20 -10.44
C LEU A 13 8.87 -1.53 -10.74
N SER A 14 7.53 -1.53 -10.70
CA SER A 14 6.69 -2.69 -10.98
C SER A 14 5.82 -2.43 -12.20
N SER A 15 5.50 -3.49 -12.95
CA SER A 15 4.68 -3.42 -14.17
C SER A 15 3.18 -3.51 -13.92
N LEU A 16 2.75 -4.01 -12.74
CA LEU A 16 1.35 -4.05 -12.33
C LEU A 16 1.11 -3.03 -11.21
N SER A 17 -0.01 -2.30 -11.31
CA SER A 17 -0.54 -1.50 -10.22
C SER A 17 -1.02 -2.42 -9.08
N ASP A 18 -1.28 -1.85 -7.90
CA ASP A 18 -1.66 -2.62 -6.72
C ASP A 18 -2.85 -2.04 -5.94
N HIS A 19 -3.00 -0.73 -5.94
CA HIS A 19 -3.83 0.00 -4.98
C HIS A 19 -5.36 -0.18 -5.16
N HIS A 20 -5.82 -0.82 -6.24
CA HIS A 20 -7.22 -1.19 -6.43
C HIS A 20 -7.54 -2.64 -6.01
N CYS A 21 -6.54 -3.48 -5.72
CA CYS A 21 -6.78 -4.87 -5.36
C CYS A 21 -7.43 -4.97 -3.97
N LEU A 22 -8.67 -5.48 -3.92
CA LEU A 22 -9.44 -5.69 -2.69
C LEU A 22 -9.09 -7.03 -2.04
N PRO A 23 -9.48 -7.26 -0.77
CA PRO A 23 -9.45 -8.59 -0.17
C PRO A 23 -10.28 -9.58 -1.01
N GLY A 24 -9.59 -10.52 -1.68
CA GLY A 24 -10.23 -11.56 -2.48
C GLY A 24 -10.67 -11.15 -3.89
N GLN A 25 -10.35 -9.94 -4.37
CA GLN A 25 -10.75 -9.49 -5.71
C GLN A 25 -9.68 -8.59 -6.36
N SER A 26 -9.24 -8.97 -7.56
CA SER A 26 -8.43 -8.13 -8.44
C SER A 26 -9.31 -7.20 -9.28
N MET A 27 -8.83 -5.99 -9.56
CA MET A 27 -9.50 -4.99 -10.41
C MET A 27 -8.55 -3.85 -10.80
N GLY A 28 -8.90 -3.03 -11.79
CA GLY A 28 -8.12 -1.84 -12.15
C GLY A 28 -6.66 -2.13 -12.48
N PHE A 29 -6.40 -3.23 -13.19
CA PHE A 29 -5.06 -3.74 -13.49
C PHE A 29 -4.21 -4.13 -12.26
N CYS A 30 -4.82 -4.18 -11.08
CA CYS A 30 -4.19 -4.59 -9.83
C CYS A 30 -4.48 -6.06 -9.53
N LEU A 31 -3.46 -6.91 -9.60
CA LEU A 31 -3.57 -8.35 -9.34
C LEU A 31 -3.35 -8.70 -7.87
N LEU A 32 -2.38 -8.04 -7.22
CA LEU A 32 -2.01 -8.25 -5.83
C LEU A 32 -1.90 -6.90 -5.10
N PRO A 33 -2.24 -6.83 -3.81
CA PRO A 33 -2.10 -5.62 -3.01
C PRO A 33 -0.65 -5.49 -2.51
N ASN A 34 0.28 -5.14 -3.40
CA ASN A 34 1.72 -5.06 -3.12
C ASN A 34 2.04 -4.17 -1.91
N ILE A 35 1.42 -2.99 -1.78
CA ILE A 35 1.62 -2.11 -0.62
C ILE A 35 1.21 -2.82 0.68
N PRO A 36 -0.03 -3.34 0.83
CA PRO A 36 -0.40 -4.13 2.00
C PRO A 36 0.50 -5.34 2.29
N ILE A 37 0.90 -6.10 1.27
CA ILE A 37 1.82 -7.24 1.43
C ILE A 37 3.16 -6.77 2.01
N ALA A 38 3.73 -5.68 1.49
CA ALA A 38 4.99 -5.13 1.98
C ALA A 38 4.89 -4.65 3.43
N ILE A 39 3.75 -4.07 3.83
CA ILE A 39 3.50 -3.61 5.21
C ILE A 39 3.42 -4.80 6.17
N GLU A 40 2.64 -5.83 5.85
CA GLU A 40 2.54 -7.01 6.72
C GLU A 40 3.86 -7.77 6.78
N ALA A 41 4.62 -7.83 5.67
CA ALA A 41 5.99 -8.35 5.66
C ALA A 41 6.93 -7.53 6.55
N ALA A 42 6.85 -6.19 6.51
CA ALA A 42 7.62 -5.29 7.36
C ALA A 42 7.28 -5.48 8.85
N LYS A 43 6.00 -5.63 9.18
CA LYS A 43 5.52 -5.92 10.53
C LYS A 43 6.04 -7.25 11.05
N ALA A 44 5.89 -8.32 10.27
CA ALA A 44 6.27 -9.66 10.68
C ALA A 44 7.79 -9.84 10.84
N MET A 45 8.59 -9.26 9.95
CA MET A 45 10.05 -9.46 9.95
C MET A 45 10.83 -8.41 10.73
N TYR A 46 10.33 -7.18 10.83
CA TYR A 46 11.08 -6.04 11.39
C TYR A 46 10.33 -5.29 12.49
N GLY A 47 9.13 -5.74 12.90
CA GLY A 47 8.39 -5.15 14.00
C GLY A 47 7.86 -3.73 13.71
N ALA A 48 7.61 -3.38 12.44
CA ALA A 48 7.13 -2.05 12.07
C ALA A 48 5.73 -1.76 12.66
N GLU A 49 5.63 -1.00 13.74
CA GLU A 49 4.35 -0.82 14.46
C GLU A 49 3.35 0.10 13.76
N LYS A 50 3.83 1.22 13.21
CA LYS A 50 3.02 2.26 12.56
C LYS A 50 3.54 2.53 11.16
N VAL A 51 2.65 2.52 10.18
CA VAL A 51 2.98 2.80 8.77
C VAL A 51 2.04 3.87 8.21
N ALA A 52 2.57 4.76 7.38
CA ALA A 52 1.78 5.66 6.57
C ALA A 52 1.94 5.30 5.09
N VAL A 53 0.81 5.15 4.39
CA VAL A 53 0.73 5.02 2.95
C VAL A 53 0.26 6.35 2.39
N VAL A 54 1.08 6.97 1.56
CA VAL A 54 0.72 8.14 0.76
C VAL A 54 0.52 7.66 -0.66
N ASP A 55 -0.73 7.59 -1.09
CA ASP A 55 -1.15 7.24 -2.43
C ASP A 55 -1.45 8.53 -3.21
N TRP A 56 -0.60 8.81 -4.18
CA TRP A 56 -0.69 9.98 -5.07
C TRP A 56 -1.10 9.62 -6.50
N ASP A 57 -1.52 8.36 -6.73
CA ASP A 57 -2.11 7.99 -8.01
C ASP A 57 -3.41 8.77 -8.22
N VAL A 58 -3.71 9.12 -9.47
CA VAL A 58 -4.90 9.91 -9.80
C VAL A 58 -6.20 9.19 -9.44
N HIS A 59 -6.19 7.87 -9.36
CA HIS A 59 -7.33 7.05 -8.97
C HIS A 59 -7.32 6.77 -7.47
N HIS A 60 -8.51 6.58 -6.91
CA HIS A 60 -8.64 6.22 -5.50
C HIS A 60 -8.08 4.81 -5.24
N GLY A 61 -7.10 4.70 -4.34
CA GLY A 61 -6.59 3.43 -3.82
C GLY A 61 -7.57 2.68 -2.91
N ASN A 62 -8.71 2.27 -3.45
CA ASN A 62 -9.80 1.60 -2.74
C ASN A 62 -9.38 0.25 -2.12
N GLY A 63 -8.42 -0.45 -2.73
CA GLY A 63 -7.86 -1.70 -2.24
C GLY A 63 -7.12 -1.51 -0.92
N THR A 64 -6.15 -0.61 -0.91
CA THR A 64 -5.37 -0.25 0.28
C THR A 64 -6.27 0.31 1.38
N GLN A 65 -7.23 1.18 1.03
CA GLN A 65 -8.24 1.68 1.97
C GLN A 65 -9.00 0.51 2.61
N ALA A 66 -9.56 -0.41 1.82
CA ALA A 66 -10.38 -1.49 2.34
C ALA A 66 -9.61 -2.41 3.30
N ILE A 67 -8.35 -2.71 3.00
CA ILE A 67 -7.51 -3.59 3.84
C ILE A 67 -7.22 -2.97 5.21
N TYR A 68 -7.03 -1.65 5.28
CA TYR A 68 -6.63 -0.96 6.50
C TYR A 68 -7.72 -0.10 7.15
N TYR A 69 -8.94 -0.10 6.62
CA TYR A 69 -10.02 0.81 7.04
C TYR A 69 -10.30 0.80 8.56
N HIS A 70 -10.16 -0.36 9.20
CA HIS A 70 -10.38 -0.55 10.63
C HIS A 70 -9.09 -0.74 11.44
N ARG A 71 -7.92 -0.43 10.86
CA ARG A 71 -6.61 -0.64 11.48
C ARG A 71 -5.96 0.71 11.82
N SER A 72 -5.94 1.05 13.11
CA SER A 72 -5.38 2.33 13.60
C SER A 72 -3.86 2.47 13.44
N ASN A 73 -3.17 1.39 13.09
CA ASN A 73 -1.71 1.35 12.97
C ASN A 73 -1.20 1.49 11.53
N VAL A 74 -2.10 1.63 10.56
CA VAL A 74 -1.76 1.96 9.17
C VAL A 74 -2.61 3.13 8.70
N LEU A 75 -1.98 4.29 8.50
CA LEU A 75 -2.63 5.47 7.96
C LEU A 75 -2.64 5.39 6.42
N THR A 76 -3.82 5.47 5.81
CA THR A 76 -3.98 5.52 4.36
C THR A 76 -4.43 6.92 3.93
N LEU A 77 -3.57 7.64 3.21
CA LEU A 77 -3.86 8.95 2.61
C LEU A 77 -3.88 8.78 1.09
N SER A 78 -5.01 9.05 0.45
CA SER A 78 -5.13 8.99 -1.02
C SER A 78 -5.55 10.35 -1.56
N LEU A 79 -4.72 10.89 -2.46
CA LEU A 79 -4.99 12.10 -3.22
C LEU A 79 -5.45 11.69 -4.61
N HIS A 80 -6.75 11.70 -4.86
CA HIS A 80 -7.31 11.22 -6.12
C HIS A 80 -8.28 12.23 -6.71
N LEU A 81 -8.40 12.21 -8.04
CA LEU A 81 -9.40 12.96 -8.77
C LEU A 81 -10.75 12.26 -8.61
N ARG A 82 -11.74 12.97 -8.08
CA ARG A 82 -13.13 12.54 -8.18
C ARG A 82 -13.69 13.02 -9.51
N PHE A 83 -13.92 12.09 -10.42
CA PHE A 83 -14.74 12.36 -11.59
C PHE A 83 -16.22 12.42 -11.17
N GLY A 84 -16.86 13.53 -11.50
CA GLY A 84 -18.29 13.78 -11.39
C GLY A 84 -18.77 14.44 -12.68
#